data_AF-A0A8E0V6V2-F1
#
_entry.id   AF-A0A8E0V6V2-F1
#
_cell.length_a   1.000
_cell.length_b   1.000
_cell.length_c   1.000
_cell.angle_alpha   90.00
_cell.angle_beta   90.00
_cell.angle_gamma   90.00
#
_symmetry.space_group_name_H-M   'P 1'
#
loop_
_entity.id
_entity.type
_entity.pdbx_description
1 polymer ?
#
loop_
_entity_poly.entity_id
_entity_poly.type
_entity_poly.pdbx_seq_one_letter_code
_entity_poly.pdbx_strand_id
1 'polypeptide(L)' 'MCIVAFKIPKEEYINRTFRLRKELVDRMETICNDKNISLNKLTVLCIEYALDNLEDDPPESSSK' A
#
# COMPACT_ATOMS: atom_id res chain seq x y z
N MET A 1 -14.65 -29.95 -26.36
CA MET A 1 -15.28 -29.01 -25.40
C MET A 1 -14.27 -28.76 -24.30
N CYS A 2 -13.76 -27.53 -24.18
CA CYS A 2 -13.15 -26.92 -22.98
C CYS A 2 -12.56 -25.57 -23.42
N ILE A 3 -13.41 -24.56 -23.50
CA ILE A 3 -12.97 -23.16 -23.55
C ILE A 3 -12.40 -22.86 -22.16
N VAL A 4 -11.07 -22.85 -22.04
CA VAL A 4 -10.42 -22.28 -20.86
C VAL A 4 -10.76 -20.80 -20.84
N ALA A 5 -11.65 -20.42 -19.91
CA ALA A 5 -12.01 -19.03 -19.73
C ALA A 5 -10.77 -18.27 -19.26
N PHE A 6 -10.23 -17.40 -20.12
CA PHE A 6 -9.16 -16.47 -19.79
C PHE A 6 -9.65 -15.53 -18.69
N LYS A 7 -9.32 -15.87 -17.44
CA LYS A 7 -9.71 -15.10 -16.26
C LYS A 7 -8.67 -14.01 -16.09
N ILE A 8 -8.99 -12.81 -16.56
CA ILE A 8 -8.18 -11.61 -16.28
C ILE A 8 -8.26 -11.40 -14.76
N PRO A 9 -7.14 -11.50 -14.02
CA PRO A 9 -7.14 -11.19 -12.60
C PRO A 9 -7.50 -9.71 -12.47
N LYS A 10 -8.62 -9.43 -11.81
CA LYS A 10 -8.96 -8.06 -11.44
C LYS A 10 -8.20 -7.79 -10.15
N GLU A 11 -7.27 -6.85 -10.20
CA GLU A 11 -6.70 -6.30 -8.96
C GLU A 11 -7.84 -5.64 -8.18
N GLU A 12 -8.09 -6.16 -6.99
CA GLU A 12 -9.10 -5.62 -6.08
C GLU A 12 -8.47 -4.50 -5.23
N TYR A 13 -8.96 -3.28 -5.44
CA TYR A 13 -8.54 -2.12 -4.67
C TYR A 13 -9.61 -1.79 -3.62
N ILE A 14 -9.19 -1.67 -2.36
CA ILE A 14 -10.08 -1.26 -1.26
C ILE A 14 -9.79 0.21 -0.94
N ASN A 15 -10.81 1.07 -1.04
CA ASN A 15 -10.69 2.45 -0.59
C ASN A 15 -10.73 2.51 0.95
N ARG A 16 -9.66 3.02 1.56
CA ARG A 16 -9.57 3.27 3.01
C ARG A 16 -9.10 4.70 3.26
N THR A 17 -9.74 5.39 4.19
CA THR A 17 -9.41 6.77 4.55
C THR A 17 -8.57 6.80 5.83
N PHE A 18 -7.33 7.28 5.72
CA PHE A 18 -6.44 7.49 6.86
C PHE A 18 -6.34 8.98 7.21
N ARG A 19 -6.13 9.28 8.50
CA ARG A 19 -5.84 10.64 8.96
C ARG A 19 -4.34 10.78 9.16
N LEU A 20 -3.70 11.59 8.31
CA LEU A 20 -2.28 11.88 8.37
C LEU A 20 -2.05 13.29 8.91
N ARG A 21 -0.90 13.52 9.55
CA ARG A 21 -0.50 14.87 9.95
C ARG A 21 -0.27 15.74 8.71
N LYS A 22 -0.70 17.00 8.75
CA LYS A 22 -0.55 17.94 7.63
C LYS A 22 0.90 18.03 7.12
N GLU A 23 1.86 18.12 8.04
CA GLU A 23 3.28 18.21 7.71
C GLU A 23 3.81 16.96 6.98
N LEU A 24 3.25 15.79 7.26
CA LEU A 24 3.64 14.56 6.57
C LEU A 24 3.12 14.57 5.13
N VAL A 25 1.85 14.96 4.93
CA VAL A 25 1.24 15.04 3.61
C VAL A 25 1.99 16.04 2.72
N ASP A 26 2.33 17.21 3.26
CA ASP A 26 3.08 18.26 2.56
C ASP A 26 4.46 17.77 2.06
N ARG A 27 5.18 17.03 2.91
CA ARG A 27 6.43 16.37 2.54
C ARG A 27 6.22 15.28 1.48
N MET A 28 5.16 14.49 1.59
CA MET A 28 4.84 13.45 0.61
C MET A 28 4.50 14.07 -0.75
N GLU A 29 3.73 15.16 -0.79
CA GLU A 29 3.39 15.88 -2.01
C GLU A 29 4.63 16.45 -2.70
N THR A 30 5.57 17.00 -1.94
CA THR A 30 6.85 17.49 -2.47
C THR A 30 7.64 16.37 -3.16
N ILE A 31 7.73 15.20 -2.52
CA ILE A 31 8.41 14.02 -3.08
C ILE A 31 7.67 13.47 -4.30
N CYS A 32 6.33 13.47 -4.26
CA CYS A 32 5.50 13.04 -5.38
C CYS A 32 5.72 13.92 -6.62
N ASN A 33 5.83 15.23 -6.41
CA ASN A 33 6.09 16.19 -7.48
C ASN A 33 7.50 16.00 -8.08
N ASP A 34 8.52 15.84 -7.23
CA ASP A 34 9.91 15.62 -7.64
C ASP A 34 10.08 14.31 -8.43
N LYS A 35 9.48 13.22 -7.95
CA LYS A 35 9.59 11.88 -8.56
C LYS A 35 8.53 11.60 -9.63
N ASN A 36 7.60 12.52 -9.86
CA ASN A 36 6.45 12.36 -10.76
C ASN A 36 5.63 11.08 -10.48
N ILE A 37 5.33 10.83 -9.20
CA ILE A 37 4.54 9.67 -8.75
C ILE A 37 3.26 10.12 -8.06
N SER A 38 2.23 9.27 -8.07
CA SER A 38 1.00 9.55 -7.32
C SER A 38 1.21 9.34 -5.83
N LEU A 39 0.50 10.13 -5.02
CA LEU A 39 0.52 9.99 -3.55
C LEU A 39 0.05 8.60 -3.11
N ASN A 40 -0.90 8.01 -3.84
CA ASN A 40 -1.30 6.61 -3.63
C ASN A 40 -0.14 5.64 -3.84
N LYS A 41 0.62 5.76 -4.93
CA LYS A 41 1.76 4.89 -5.22
C LYS A 41 2.85 5.03 -4.16
N LEU A 42 3.16 6.27 -3.75
CA LEU A 42 4.11 6.51 -2.66
C LEU A 42 3.62 5.86 -1.35
N THR A 43 2.34 5.99 -1.03
CA THR A 43 1.75 5.44 0.19
C THR A 43 1.85 3.91 0.22
N VAL A 44 1.48 3.23 -0.88
CA VAL A 44 1.58 1.76 -0.97
C VAL A 44 3.03 1.31 -0.78
N LEU A 45 3.98 1.92 -1.49
CA LEU A 45 5.41 1.59 -1.37
C LEU A 45 5.95 1.80 0.05
N CYS A 46 5.58 2.89 0.71
CA CYS A 46 5.98 3.15 2.09
C CYS A 46 5.41 2.11 3.06
N ILE A 47 4.16 1.69 2.86
CA ILE A 47 3.51 0.68 3.70
C ILE A 47 4.14 -0.69 3.46
N GLU A 48 4.31 -1.10 2.21
CA GLU A 48 4.97 -2.38 1.86
C GLU A 48 6.39 -2.43 2.40
N TYR A 49 7.16 -1.36 2.23
CA TYR A 49 8.50 -1.26 2.78
C TYR A 49 8.49 -1.37 4.30
N ALA A 50 7.58 -0.66 4.99
CA ALA A 50 7.46 -0.74 6.43
C ALA A 50 7.08 -2.16 6.89
N LEU A 51 6.17 -2.84 6.20
CA LEU A 51 5.77 -4.21 6.53
C LEU A 51 6.90 -5.23 6.31
N ASP A 52 7.69 -5.07 5.24
CA ASP A 52 8.82 -5.95 4.92
C ASP A 52 10.02 -5.73 5.85
N ASN A 53 10.17 -4.50 6.37
CA ASN A 53 11.25 -4.11 7.27
C ASN A 53 10.81 -4.03 8.74
N LEU A 54 9.55 -4.36 9.05
CA LEU A 54 9.15 -4.64 10.42
C LEU A 54 9.87 -5.93 10.78
N GLU A 55 10.79 -5.87 11.74
CA GLU A 55 11.37 -7.08 12.32
C GLU A 55 10.21 -7.98 12.76
N ASP A 56 10.32 -9.29 12.45
CA ASP A 56 9.37 -10.30 12.92
C ASP A 56 9.44 -10.28 14.46
N ASP A 57 8.57 -9.51 15.11
CA ASP A 57 8.21 -9.82 16.48
C ASP A 57 7.70 -11.27 16.43
N PRO A 58 8.33 -12.20 17.18
CA PRO A 58 7.97 -13.61 17.12
C PRO A 58 6.46 -13.75 17.31
N PRO A 59 5.82 -14.74 16.67
CA PRO A 59 4.37 -14.81 16.56
C PRO A 59 3.72 -14.91 17.94
N GLU A 60 3.34 -13.78 18.53
CA GLU A 60 2.39 -13.76 19.64
C GLU A 60 1.00 -13.94 19.01
N SER A 61 0.70 -15.21 18.77
CA SER A 61 -0.62 -15.86 18.82
C SER A 61 -1.85 -14.96 18.65
N SER A 62 -2.61 -15.28 17.60
CA SER A 62 -4.05 -15.07 17.51
C SER A 62 -4.76 -15.17 18.87
N SER A 63 -5.33 -14.07 19.35
CA SER A 63 -6.63 -14.04 20.05
C SER A 63 -6.96 -12.64 20.58
N LYS A 64 -8.00 -12.03 20.00
CA LYS A 64 -9.19 -11.73 20.80
C LYS A 64 -10.42 -11.62 19.93
#